data_AF-A0A7D4JVK2-F1
#
_entry.id   AF-A0A7D4JVK2-F1
#
_cell.length_a   1.000
_cell.length_b   1.000
_cell.length_c   1.000
_cell.angle_alpha   90.00
_cell.angle_beta   90.00
_cell.angle_gamma   90.00
#
_symmetry.space_group_name_H-M   'P 1'
#
loop_
_entity.id
_entity.type
_entity.pdbx_description
1 polymer ?
#
loop_
_entity_poly.entity_id
_entity_poly.type
_entity_poly.pdbx_seq_one_letter_code
_entity_poly.pdbx_strand_id
1 'polypeptide(L)'
;MANNFSIGGFKIFSTAGTVFASLVGGPLLIFIITRFTLGGNKDAIPYADTYIKNSDTIVVKIPINHREIDTDDDVFTTSGWFMGVAQSRMATYNMYSFYSPEHKKYLGVVTFIGGYNTVPRGHGEKLWYEDLEDHRLTFLYWIKSFSAYVNRQQWQDPTYGTKDNPVPIFFKRSLSGHEKLGGMDDFITIKPSVNKKFVELYLAHELSSKEFNRLYGEDMKRLGLKD
;
A
#
# COMPACT_ATOMS: atom_id res chain seq x y z
N MET A 1 -21.97 -40.64 -28.41
CA MET A 1 -21.10 -41.58 -27.64
C MET A 1 -20.39 -40.78 -26.57
N ALA A 2 -20.75 -40.96 -25.31
CA ALA A 2 -20.06 -40.33 -24.19
C ALA A 2 -18.93 -41.26 -23.75
N ASN A 3 -17.69 -40.76 -23.73
CA ASN A 3 -16.54 -41.53 -23.30
C ASN A 3 -16.50 -41.54 -21.76
N ASN A 4 -16.66 -42.72 -21.17
CA ASN A 4 -16.55 -42.93 -19.73
C ASN A 4 -15.09 -43.19 -19.37
N PHE A 5 -14.46 -42.29 -18.62
CA PHE A 5 -13.23 -42.57 -17.89
C PHE A 5 -13.56 -42.78 -16.40
N SER A 6 -13.03 -43.86 -15.82
CA SER A 6 -13.18 -44.19 -14.40
C SER A 6 -11.81 -44.23 -13.75
N ILE A 7 -11.64 -43.46 -12.68
CA ILE A 7 -10.52 -43.59 -11.73
C ILE A 7 -11.15 -43.73 -10.34
N GLY A 8 -10.83 -44.81 -9.63
CA GLY A 8 -11.15 -44.97 -8.21
C GLY A 8 -12.65 -45.08 -7.85
N GLY A 9 -13.49 -45.64 -8.73
CA GLY A 9 -14.87 -46.00 -8.36
C GLY A 9 -15.89 -44.84 -8.34
N PHE A 10 -15.49 -43.60 -8.58
CA PHE A 10 -16.42 -42.49 -8.79
C PHE A 10 -16.76 -42.34 -10.29
N LYS A 11 -18.04 -42.50 -10.64
CA LYS A 11 -18.55 -42.18 -11.99
C LYS A 11 -18.78 -40.68 -12.10
N ILE A 12 -17.86 -39.95 -12.69
CA ILE A 12 -18.06 -38.54 -13.05
C ILE A 12 -18.77 -38.51 -14.40
N PHE A 13 -20.07 -38.22 -14.41
CA PHE A 13 -20.75 -37.85 -15.65
C PHE A 13 -20.27 -36.45 -16.04
N SER A 14 -19.25 -36.37 -16.87
CA SER A 14 -18.81 -35.09 -17.42
C SER A 14 -19.59 -34.79 -18.69
N THR A 15 -20.73 -34.12 -18.57
CA THR A 15 -21.26 -33.36 -19.70
C THR A 15 -20.24 -32.26 -20.02
N ALA A 16 -20.05 -31.93 -21.30
CA ALA A 16 -19.16 -30.85 -21.72
C ALA A 16 -19.42 -29.54 -20.94
N GLY A 17 -20.67 -29.30 -20.53
CA GLY A 17 -21.07 -28.19 -19.67
C GLY A 17 -20.43 -28.18 -18.28
N THR A 18 -20.24 -29.33 -17.63
CA THR A 18 -19.60 -29.40 -16.30
C THR A 18 -18.10 -29.11 -16.40
N VAL A 19 -17.44 -29.58 -17.46
CA VAL A 19 -16.02 -29.32 -17.73
C VAL A 19 -15.80 -27.85 -18.10
N PHE A 20 -16.70 -27.26 -18.90
CA PHE A 20 -16.67 -25.82 -19.19
C PHE A 20 -16.95 -24.95 -17.95
N ALA A 21 -17.94 -25.33 -17.12
CA ALA A 21 -18.26 -24.60 -15.90
C ALA A 21 -17.10 -24.63 -14.89
N SER A 22 -16.34 -25.70 -14.80
CA SER A 22 -15.18 -25.78 -13.90
C SER A 22 -13.91 -25.13 -14.47
N LEU A 23 -13.66 -25.22 -15.78
CA LEU A 23 -12.46 -24.62 -16.40
C LEU A 23 -12.60 -23.13 -16.71
N VAL A 24 -13.82 -22.65 -16.98
CA VAL A 24 -14.08 -21.24 -17.31
C VAL A 24 -14.89 -20.58 -16.21
N GLY A 25 -16.01 -21.19 -15.81
CA GLY A 25 -16.91 -20.62 -14.80
C GLY A 25 -16.27 -20.49 -13.43
N GLY A 26 -15.56 -21.51 -12.95
CA GLY A 26 -14.85 -21.51 -11.66
C GLY A 26 -13.80 -20.39 -11.56
N PRO A 27 -12.81 -20.33 -12.47
CA PRO A 27 -11.81 -19.28 -12.49
C PRO A 27 -12.40 -17.89 -12.71
N LEU A 28 -13.41 -17.74 -13.57
CA LEU A 28 -14.07 -16.45 -13.79
C LEU A 28 -14.85 -16.00 -12.56
N LEU A 29 -15.53 -16.90 -11.86
CA LEU A 29 -16.23 -16.61 -10.61
C LEU A 29 -15.25 -16.25 -9.50
N ILE A 30 -14.13 -16.97 -9.37
CA ILE A 30 -13.05 -16.63 -8.42
C ILE A 30 -12.44 -15.27 -8.79
N PHE A 31 -12.23 -14.96 -10.08
CA PHE A 31 -11.75 -13.66 -10.54
C PHE A 31 -12.74 -12.53 -10.21
N ILE A 32 -14.04 -12.77 -10.39
CA ILE A 32 -15.09 -11.81 -10.04
C ILE A 32 -15.15 -11.62 -8.53
N ILE A 33 -15.22 -12.71 -7.75
CA ILE A 33 -15.26 -12.66 -6.29
C ILE A 33 -14.01 -11.96 -5.76
N THR A 34 -12.80 -12.34 -6.16
CA THR A 34 -11.56 -11.68 -5.74
C THR A 34 -11.54 -10.19 -6.13
N ARG A 35 -12.07 -9.81 -7.29
CA ARG A 35 -12.17 -8.39 -7.70
C ARG A 35 -13.12 -7.57 -6.82
N PHE A 36 -14.17 -8.19 -6.27
CA PHE A 36 -15.22 -7.53 -5.47
C PHE A 36 -15.08 -7.74 -3.95
N THR A 37 -14.42 -8.80 -3.47
CA THR A 37 -14.28 -9.12 -2.04
C THR A 37 -12.87 -8.87 -1.49
N LEU A 38 -11.84 -8.83 -2.35
CA LEU A 38 -10.43 -8.60 -1.94
C LEU A 38 -9.89 -7.26 -2.45
N GLY A 39 -10.78 -6.39 -2.91
CA GLY A 39 -10.44 -5.22 -3.70
C GLY A 39 -10.51 -3.89 -2.97
N GLY A 40 -10.32 -3.83 -1.65
CA GLY A 40 -10.25 -2.57 -0.91
C GLY A 40 -11.43 -1.59 -1.09
N ASN A 41 -11.38 -0.44 -0.42
CA ASN A 41 -12.24 0.71 -0.64
C ASN A 41 -11.80 1.51 -1.89
N LYS A 42 -11.96 0.94 -3.09
CA LYS A 42 -11.61 1.61 -4.36
C LYS A 42 -12.29 2.97 -4.55
N ASP A 43 -13.45 3.18 -3.94
CA ASP A 43 -14.18 4.45 -3.94
C ASP A 43 -13.42 5.57 -3.20
N ALA A 44 -12.40 5.23 -2.42
CA ALA A 44 -11.53 6.19 -1.76
C ALA A 44 -10.40 6.74 -2.65
N ILE A 45 -10.07 6.07 -3.76
CA ILE A 45 -8.98 6.48 -4.66
C ILE A 45 -9.15 7.92 -5.17
N PRO A 46 -10.34 8.36 -5.63
CA PRO A 46 -10.56 9.75 -6.04
C PRO A 46 -10.29 10.79 -4.95
N TYR A 47 -10.31 10.40 -3.67
CA TYR A 47 -10.05 11.29 -2.54
C TYR A 47 -8.56 11.56 -2.30
N ALA A 48 -7.64 10.83 -2.94
CA ALA A 48 -6.20 10.91 -2.68
C ALA A 48 -5.64 12.33 -2.83
N ASP A 49 -6.07 13.08 -3.85
CA ASP A 49 -5.62 14.48 -4.04
C ASP A 49 -6.09 15.39 -2.89
N THR A 50 -7.33 15.22 -2.43
CA THR A 50 -7.86 15.95 -1.27
C THR A 50 -7.13 15.57 0.01
N TYR A 51 -6.87 14.28 0.22
CA TYR A 51 -6.12 13.77 1.35
C TYR A 51 -4.72 14.39 1.42
N ILE A 52 -4.00 14.45 0.29
CA ILE A 52 -2.66 15.04 0.20
C ILE A 52 -2.73 16.55 0.42
N LYS A 53 -3.70 17.24 -0.18
CA LYS A 53 -3.90 18.68 0.00
C LYS A 53 -4.22 19.05 1.45
N ASN A 54 -4.91 18.17 2.17
CA ASN A 54 -5.22 18.31 3.59
C ASN A 54 -4.14 17.70 4.52
N SER A 55 -2.91 17.53 4.02
CA SER A 55 -1.78 17.05 4.80
C SER A 55 -0.81 18.17 5.13
N ASP A 56 -0.28 18.15 6.36
CA ASP A 56 0.84 19.00 6.76
C ASP A 56 2.16 18.25 6.60
N THR A 57 3.27 18.98 6.61
CA THR A 57 4.61 18.39 6.70
C THR A 57 5.13 18.52 8.12
N ILE A 58 5.49 17.39 8.74
CA ILE A 58 6.12 17.34 10.07
C ILE A 58 7.57 16.87 9.97
N VAL A 59 8.36 17.18 11.00
CA VAL A 59 9.69 16.61 11.22
C VAL A 59 9.56 15.44 12.19
N VAL A 60 10.19 14.32 11.85
CA VAL A 60 10.16 13.08 12.64
C VAL A 60 11.58 12.65 12.93
N LYS A 61 11.85 12.30 14.20
CA LYS A 61 13.12 11.71 14.64
C LYS A 61 12.93 10.21 14.79
N ILE A 62 13.91 9.45 14.30
CA ILE A 62 13.91 7.99 14.42
C ILE A 62 14.38 7.59 15.83
N PRO A 63 13.77 6.58 16.46
CA PRO A 63 14.28 6.01 17.70
C PRO A 63 15.72 5.54 17.55
N ILE A 64 16.60 5.93 18.49
CA ILE A 64 18.02 5.51 18.47
C ILE A 64 18.12 3.99 18.57
N ASN A 65 17.24 3.38 19.37
CA ASN A 65 17.14 1.94 19.51
C ASN A 65 16.11 1.41 18.51
N HIS A 66 16.59 0.75 17.45
CA HIS A 66 15.72 0.23 16.38
C HIS A 66 14.74 -0.84 16.85
N ARG A 67 14.91 -1.42 18.05
CA ARG A 67 13.93 -2.35 18.64
C ARG A 67 12.63 -1.66 19.09
N GLU A 68 12.61 -0.33 19.10
CA GLU A 68 11.41 0.48 19.37
C GLU A 68 10.57 0.73 18.11
N ILE A 69 11.02 0.24 16.96
CA ILE A 69 10.28 0.28 15.71
C ILE A 69 9.56 -1.06 15.56
N ASP A 70 8.23 -1.03 15.72
CA ASP A 70 7.36 -2.16 15.44
C ASP A 70 7.07 -2.20 13.92
N THR A 71 7.02 -3.41 13.36
CA THR A 71 6.76 -3.64 11.93
C THR A 71 5.47 -4.43 11.77
N ASP A 72 4.59 -3.93 10.91
CA ASP A 72 3.36 -4.59 10.51
C ASP A 72 3.29 -4.64 8.98
N ASP A 73 2.92 -5.78 8.42
CA ASP A 73 2.88 -6.00 6.98
C ASP A 73 1.65 -6.82 6.55
N ASP A 74 1.10 -6.45 5.39
CA ASP A 74 0.00 -7.18 4.77
C ASP A 74 0.23 -7.34 3.26
N VAL A 75 -0.04 -8.53 2.75
CA VAL A 75 0.19 -8.88 1.35
C VAL A 75 -1.16 -8.91 0.62
N PHE A 76 -1.28 -8.08 -0.41
CA PHE A 76 -2.52 -7.92 -1.15
C PHE A 76 -2.30 -7.90 -2.66
N THR A 77 -3.37 -8.18 -3.40
CA THR A 77 -3.33 -8.14 -4.86
C THR A 77 -3.87 -6.82 -5.37
N THR A 78 -3.07 -6.11 -6.15
CA THR A 78 -3.51 -4.91 -6.86
C THR A 78 -3.78 -5.25 -8.32
N SER A 79 -4.92 -4.81 -8.82
CA SER A 79 -5.23 -4.82 -10.26
C SER A 79 -5.09 -3.41 -10.79
N GLY A 80 -4.17 -3.16 -11.72
CA GLY A 80 -3.90 -1.83 -12.22
C GLY A 80 -3.31 -1.80 -13.63
N TRP A 81 -3.29 -0.60 -14.21
CA TRP A 81 -2.63 -0.34 -15.48
C TRP A 81 -1.16 0.01 -15.20
N PHE A 82 -0.24 -0.90 -15.51
CA PHE A 82 1.19 -0.72 -15.27
C PHE A 82 1.93 -0.88 -16.59
N MET A 83 2.81 0.06 -16.95
CA MET A 83 3.55 0.05 -18.22
C MET A 83 2.67 -0.16 -19.47
N GLY A 84 1.44 0.39 -19.46
CA GLY A 84 0.52 0.28 -20.60
C GLY A 84 -0.28 -1.02 -20.67
N VAL A 85 -0.18 -1.91 -19.68
CA VAL A 85 -0.90 -3.20 -19.66
C VAL A 85 -1.67 -3.36 -18.35
N ALA A 86 -2.89 -3.88 -18.42
CA ALA A 86 -3.61 -4.35 -17.24
C ALA A 86 -2.86 -5.55 -16.64
N GLN A 87 -2.32 -5.38 -15.44
CA GLN A 87 -1.64 -6.44 -14.71
C GLN A 87 -2.21 -6.56 -13.30
N SER A 88 -2.28 -7.80 -12.82
CA SER A 88 -2.47 -8.08 -11.40
C SER A 88 -1.09 -8.30 -10.79
N ARG A 89 -0.77 -7.58 -9.73
CA ARG A 89 0.51 -7.68 -9.01
C ARG A 89 0.27 -7.88 -7.52
N MET A 90 1.12 -8.66 -6.89
CA MET A 90 1.21 -8.68 -5.44
C MET A 90 1.91 -7.40 -4.98
N ALA A 91 1.32 -6.74 -3.99
CA ALA A 91 1.89 -5.63 -3.28
C ALA A 91 1.95 -5.99 -1.80
N THR A 92 2.92 -5.43 -1.09
CA THR A 92 3.05 -5.59 0.36
C THR A 92 2.93 -4.21 0.99
N TYR A 93 1.87 -4.01 1.75
CA TYR A 93 1.75 -2.90 2.68
C TYR A 93 2.75 -3.12 3.82
N ASN A 94 3.47 -2.07 4.19
CA ASN A 94 4.34 -2.08 5.36
C ASN A 94 4.09 -0.83 6.18
N MET A 95 3.97 -1.00 7.49
CA MET A 95 3.93 0.08 8.46
C MET A 95 5.05 -0.09 9.48
N TYR A 96 5.94 0.90 9.54
CA TYR A 96 6.99 0.97 10.55
C TYR A 96 6.57 1.97 11.62
N SER A 97 6.12 1.47 12.76
CA SER A 97 5.52 2.28 13.82
C SER A 97 6.41 2.45 15.03
N PHE A 98 6.36 3.63 15.64
CA PHE A 98 7.14 3.96 16.83
C PHE A 98 6.54 5.16 17.54
N TYR A 99 6.83 5.31 18.84
CA TYR A 99 6.42 6.49 19.59
C TYR A 99 7.31 7.69 19.24
N SER A 100 6.70 8.83 18.91
CA SER A 100 7.40 10.10 18.77
C SER A 100 7.24 10.94 20.03
N PRO A 101 8.30 11.14 20.84
CA PRO A 101 8.23 11.98 22.04
C PRO A 101 7.90 13.45 21.74
N GLU A 102 8.34 13.95 20.58
CA GLU A 102 8.14 15.34 20.16
C GLU A 102 6.66 15.62 19.88
N HIS A 103 5.97 14.67 19.26
CA HIS A 103 4.56 14.77 18.89
C HIS A 103 3.60 14.14 19.89
N LYS A 104 4.13 13.42 20.89
CA LYS A 104 3.39 12.66 21.92
C LYS A 104 2.36 11.69 21.32
N LYS A 105 2.71 11.07 20.20
CA LYS A 105 1.86 10.14 19.43
C LYS A 105 2.72 9.01 18.89
N TYR A 106 2.15 7.82 18.79
CA TYR A 106 2.68 6.78 17.92
C TYR A 106 2.44 7.17 16.45
N LEU A 107 3.48 7.06 15.64
CA LEU A 107 3.46 7.36 14.21
C LEU A 107 3.77 6.07 13.45
N GLY A 108 3.12 5.87 12.30
CA GLY A 108 3.34 4.72 11.42
C GLY A 108 3.82 5.19 10.06
N VAL A 109 5.07 4.89 9.70
CA VAL A 109 5.58 5.17 8.36
C VAL A 109 4.97 4.16 7.40
N VAL A 110 4.02 4.62 6.60
CA VAL A 110 3.34 3.80 5.59
C VAL A 110 4.17 3.73 4.31
N THR A 111 4.38 2.51 3.83
CA THR A 111 5.01 2.27 2.52
C THR A 111 4.47 1.01 1.83
N PHE A 112 4.77 0.86 0.55
CA PHE A 112 4.30 -0.24 -0.29
C PHE A 112 5.42 -0.78 -1.18
N ILE A 113 5.70 -2.07 -1.04
CA ILE A 113 6.52 -2.84 -1.98
C ILE A 113 5.60 -3.35 -3.09
N GLY A 114 6.04 -3.28 -4.34
CA GLY A 114 5.23 -3.76 -5.49
C GLY A 114 5.58 -3.13 -6.84
N GLY A 115 6.70 -2.43 -6.93
CA GLY A 115 7.17 -1.71 -8.11
C GLY A 115 6.59 -0.30 -8.23
N TYR A 116 6.20 0.34 -7.13
CA TYR A 116 5.62 1.69 -7.15
C TYR A 116 6.67 2.80 -7.02
N ASN A 117 7.79 2.53 -6.37
CA ASN A 117 8.91 3.46 -6.25
C ASN A 117 10.19 2.86 -6.87
N THR A 118 10.17 2.69 -8.18
CA THR A 118 11.27 2.04 -8.88
C THR A 118 12.27 2.99 -9.49
N VAL A 119 13.52 2.57 -9.53
CA VAL A 119 14.59 3.23 -10.27
C VAL A 119 15.31 2.25 -11.19
N PRO A 120 15.68 2.67 -12.42
CA PRO A 120 16.42 1.82 -13.32
C PRO A 120 17.84 1.60 -12.80
N ARG A 121 18.32 0.36 -12.91
CA ARG A 121 19.67 -0.09 -12.58
C ARG A 121 20.25 -0.85 -13.76
N GLY A 122 21.57 -0.76 -13.92
CA GLY A 122 22.26 -1.35 -15.07
C GLY A 122 21.94 -0.64 -16.39
N HIS A 123 22.38 -1.22 -17.50
CA HIS A 123 22.20 -0.69 -18.85
C HIS A 123 22.01 -1.82 -19.87
N GLY A 124 21.34 -1.52 -20.99
CA GLY A 124 21.11 -2.47 -22.08
C GLY A 124 20.30 -3.68 -21.63
N GLU A 125 20.73 -4.88 -22.02
CA GLU A 125 20.08 -6.15 -21.67
C GLU A 125 20.09 -6.46 -20.16
N LYS A 126 20.89 -5.74 -19.38
CA LYS A 126 20.95 -5.87 -17.91
C LYS A 126 20.16 -4.78 -17.19
N LEU A 127 19.26 -4.08 -17.88
CA LEU A 127 18.38 -3.10 -17.26
C LEU A 127 17.37 -3.83 -16.37
N TRP A 128 17.36 -3.48 -15.09
CA TRP A 128 16.33 -3.92 -14.13
C TRP A 128 15.83 -2.73 -13.32
N TYR A 129 14.70 -2.92 -12.65
CA TYR A 129 14.06 -1.88 -11.85
C TYR A 129 14.11 -2.29 -10.38
N GLU A 130 14.87 -1.54 -9.60
CA GLU A 130 14.95 -1.71 -8.15
C GLU A 130 13.76 -1.01 -7.51
N ASP A 131 12.99 -1.71 -6.68
CA ASP A 131 11.97 -1.08 -5.83
C ASP A 131 12.64 -0.57 -4.56
N LEU A 132 12.68 0.75 -4.41
CA LEU A 132 13.37 1.39 -3.29
C LEU A 132 12.69 1.11 -1.95
N GLU A 133 11.42 0.70 -1.94
CA GLU A 133 10.71 0.39 -0.70
C GLU A 133 11.13 -0.93 -0.06
N ASP A 134 11.78 -1.84 -0.81
CA ASP A 134 12.41 -3.05 -0.27
C ASP A 134 13.46 -2.73 0.81
N HIS A 135 14.02 -1.52 0.78
CA HIS A 135 15.04 -1.06 1.71
C HIS A 135 14.56 0.02 2.68
N ARG A 136 13.26 0.35 2.71
CA ARG A 136 12.75 1.47 3.52
C ARG A 136 13.07 1.30 5.00
N LEU A 137 12.87 0.12 5.57
CA LEU A 137 13.19 -0.13 6.99
C LEU A 137 14.68 0.07 7.29
N THR A 138 15.55 -0.52 6.47
CA THR A 138 17.01 -0.35 6.57
C THR A 138 17.41 1.12 6.49
N PHE A 139 16.78 1.87 5.59
CA PHE A 139 17.02 3.30 5.47
C PHE A 139 16.57 4.07 6.72
N LEU A 140 15.40 3.75 7.30
CA LEU A 140 14.94 4.34 8.55
C LEU A 140 15.96 4.10 9.68
N TYR A 141 16.58 2.91 9.75
CA TYR A 141 17.62 2.60 10.72
C TYR A 141 18.90 3.45 10.58
N TRP A 142 19.16 4.06 9.41
CA TRP A 142 20.43 4.75 9.17
C TRP A 142 20.30 6.26 9.21
N ILE A 143 19.10 6.80 8.96
CA ILE A 143 18.82 8.22 9.11
C ILE A 143 18.53 8.58 10.56
N LYS A 144 18.68 9.87 10.90
CA LYS A 144 18.36 10.38 12.25
C LYS A 144 17.02 11.10 12.28
N SER A 145 16.69 11.81 11.21
CA SER A 145 15.42 12.52 11.08
C SER A 145 15.00 12.66 9.63
N PHE A 146 13.70 12.80 9.43
CA PHE A 146 13.08 12.99 8.13
C PHE A 146 11.88 13.92 8.23
N SER A 147 11.43 14.40 7.08
CA SER A 147 10.14 15.05 6.93
C SER A 147 9.12 14.05 6.41
N ALA A 148 7.88 14.15 6.88
CA ALA A 148 6.79 13.29 6.47
C ALA A 148 5.51 14.11 6.26
N TYR A 149 4.66 13.64 5.35
CA TYR A 149 3.30 14.13 5.23
C TYR A 149 2.41 13.44 6.26
N VAL A 150 1.52 14.21 6.88
CA VAL A 150 0.52 13.69 7.81
C VAL A 150 -0.82 14.35 7.56
N ASN A 151 -1.88 13.56 7.43
CA ASN A 151 -3.21 14.09 7.17
C ASN A 151 -3.79 14.76 8.42
N ARG A 152 -4.31 15.98 8.26
CA ARG A 152 -4.82 16.78 9.39
C ARG A 152 -5.97 16.10 10.13
N GLN A 153 -6.87 15.43 9.41
CA GLN A 153 -8.03 14.76 10.00
C GLN A 153 -7.57 13.64 10.94
N GLN A 154 -6.69 12.75 10.47
CA GLN A 154 -6.16 11.65 11.29
C GLN A 154 -5.20 12.13 12.38
N TRP A 155 -4.48 13.22 12.15
CA TRP A 155 -3.64 13.83 13.19
C TRP A 155 -4.44 14.31 14.41
N GLN A 156 -5.56 14.97 14.13
CA GLN A 156 -6.44 15.58 15.13
C GLN A 156 -7.41 14.58 15.77
N ASP A 157 -7.68 13.46 15.09
CA ASP A 157 -8.58 12.43 15.61
C ASP A 157 -7.96 11.73 16.85
N PRO A 158 -8.66 11.72 18.00
CA PRO A 158 -8.14 11.14 19.24
C PRO A 158 -8.03 9.61 19.23
N THR A 159 -8.67 8.94 18.27
CA THR A 159 -8.56 7.48 18.09
C THR A 159 -7.20 7.08 17.49
N TYR A 160 -6.46 8.03 16.91
CA TYR A 160 -5.13 7.82 16.35
C TYR A 160 -4.01 8.33 17.26
N GLY A 161 -2.82 7.77 17.07
CA GLY A 161 -1.62 8.10 17.83
C GLY A 161 -1.40 7.19 19.04
N THR A 162 -2.16 6.12 19.16
CA THR A 162 -1.95 5.03 20.12
C THR A 162 -1.04 3.96 19.51
N LYS A 163 -0.51 3.05 20.35
CA LYS A 163 0.33 1.95 19.86
C LYS A 163 -0.41 1.08 18.84
N ASP A 164 -1.69 0.79 19.11
CA ASP A 164 -2.52 -0.09 18.27
C ASP A 164 -3.12 0.64 17.06
N ASN A 165 -3.14 1.97 17.06
CA ASN A 165 -3.62 2.80 15.95
C ASN A 165 -2.70 4.01 15.76
N PRO A 166 -1.48 3.82 15.26
CA PRO A 166 -0.53 4.90 15.05
C PRO A 166 -1.05 5.87 14.00
N VAL A 167 -0.66 7.15 14.07
CA VAL A 167 -1.01 8.10 13.00
C VAL A 167 -0.24 7.73 11.72
N PRO A 168 -0.91 7.47 10.59
CA PRO A 168 -0.24 7.17 9.34
C PRO A 168 0.51 8.41 8.84
N ILE A 169 1.79 8.23 8.52
CA ILE A 169 2.65 9.26 7.94
C ILE A 169 3.33 8.73 6.68
N PHE A 170 3.50 9.59 5.69
CA PHE A 170 4.16 9.24 4.43
C PHE A 170 5.51 9.94 4.37
N PHE A 171 6.58 9.14 4.25
CA PHE A 171 7.93 9.67 4.14
C PHE A 171 8.06 10.62 2.95
N LYS A 172 8.60 11.82 3.18
CA LYS A 172 8.80 12.84 2.15
C LYS A 172 10.26 12.95 1.75
N ARG A 173 11.13 13.24 2.72
CA ARG A 173 12.59 13.28 2.51
C ARG A 173 13.37 13.17 3.81
N SER A 174 14.57 12.61 3.75
CA SER A 174 15.52 12.62 4.87
C SER A 174 16.01 14.06 5.11
N LEU A 175 16.22 14.37 6.39
CA LEU A 175 16.74 15.66 6.84
C LEU A 175 18.15 15.52 7.41
N SER A 176 18.50 14.36 7.99
CA SER A 176 19.84 14.11 8.54
C SER A 176 20.15 12.61 8.68
N GLY A 177 21.44 12.25 8.68
CA GLY A 177 21.91 10.86 8.79
C GLY A 177 22.07 10.15 7.45
N HIS A 178 21.56 10.73 6.36
CA HIS A 178 21.64 10.14 5.02
C HIS A 178 23.05 10.19 4.43
N GLU A 179 23.97 10.99 4.99
CA GLU A 179 25.39 11.00 4.60
C GLU A 179 26.04 9.62 4.74
N LYS A 180 25.51 8.76 5.61
CA LYS A 180 25.97 7.38 5.81
C LYS A 180 25.57 6.41 4.69
N LEU A 181 24.69 6.83 3.79
CA LEU A 181 24.16 5.98 2.72
C LEU A 181 25.02 6.00 1.44
N GLY A 182 26.16 6.70 1.45
CA GLY A 182 27.17 6.57 0.40
C GLY A 182 26.72 6.99 -1.02
N GLY A 183 25.89 8.04 -1.13
CA GLY A 183 25.44 8.56 -2.44
C GLY A 183 24.16 7.91 -2.99
N MET A 184 23.41 7.21 -2.14
CA MET A 184 22.07 6.68 -2.43
C MET A 184 20.99 7.79 -2.48
N ASP A 185 21.17 8.77 -3.36
CA ASP A 185 20.31 9.96 -3.46
C ASP A 185 18.85 9.60 -3.78
N ASP A 186 18.63 8.49 -4.50
CA ASP A 186 17.30 7.96 -4.83
C ASP A 186 16.46 7.64 -3.58
N PHE A 187 17.09 7.29 -2.46
CA PHE A 187 16.39 6.96 -1.21
C PHE A 187 16.10 8.19 -0.35
N ILE A 188 16.72 9.33 -0.66
CA ILE A 188 16.63 10.54 0.18
C ILE A 188 15.26 11.18 0.09
N THR A 189 14.59 11.13 -1.06
CA THR A 189 13.34 11.86 -1.31
C THR A 189 12.34 11.02 -2.09
N ILE A 190 11.08 11.03 -1.66
CA ILE A 190 9.97 10.42 -2.39
C ILE A 190 9.41 11.42 -3.41
N LYS A 191 9.26 10.96 -4.66
CA LYS A 191 8.64 11.75 -5.73
C LYS A 191 7.16 12.00 -5.40
N PRO A 192 6.59 13.18 -5.70
CA PRO A 192 5.18 13.46 -5.45
C PRO A 192 4.20 12.45 -6.07
N SER A 193 4.51 11.94 -7.27
CA SER A 193 3.71 10.90 -7.94
C SER A 193 3.72 9.56 -7.19
N VAL A 194 4.87 9.19 -6.62
CA VAL A 194 5.00 7.99 -5.77
C VAL A 194 4.22 8.17 -4.47
N ASN A 195 4.36 9.33 -3.82
CA ASN A 195 3.57 9.65 -2.62
C ASN A 195 2.06 9.58 -2.90
N LYS A 196 1.61 10.16 -4.01
CA LYS A 196 0.21 10.04 -4.44
C LYS A 196 -0.21 8.57 -4.56
N LYS A 197 0.65 7.73 -5.16
CA LYS A 197 0.34 6.32 -5.31
C LYS A 197 0.22 5.60 -3.97
N PHE A 198 1.10 5.88 -3.01
CA PHE A 198 1.01 5.33 -1.66
C PHE A 198 -0.25 5.77 -0.93
N VAL A 199 -0.66 7.03 -1.07
CA VAL A 199 -1.93 7.50 -0.50
C VAL A 199 -3.12 6.79 -1.12
N GLU A 200 -3.16 6.61 -2.44
CA GLU A 200 -4.23 5.84 -3.10
C GLU A 200 -4.30 4.40 -2.56
N LEU A 201 -3.15 3.73 -2.43
CA LEU A 201 -3.08 2.36 -1.91
C LEU A 201 -3.48 2.28 -0.45
N TYR A 202 -3.04 3.22 0.39
CA TYR A 202 -3.42 3.30 1.79
C TYR A 202 -4.92 3.49 1.97
N LEU A 203 -5.51 4.46 1.25
CA LEU A 203 -6.94 4.75 1.34
C LEU A 203 -7.81 3.61 0.81
N ALA A 204 -7.34 2.92 -0.22
CA ALA A 204 -8.06 1.80 -0.79
C ALA A 204 -7.87 0.52 0.02
N HIS A 205 -6.66 0.20 0.48
CA HIS A 205 -6.36 -1.12 1.04
C HIS A 205 -6.44 -1.14 2.55
N GLU A 206 -5.66 -0.28 3.20
CA GLU A 206 -5.46 -0.30 4.65
C GLU A 206 -6.63 0.35 5.39
N LEU A 207 -7.12 1.47 4.88
CA LEU A 207 -8.19 2.19 5.54
C LEU A 207 -9.55 1.53 5.24
N SER A 208 -10.08 0.79 6.23
CA SER A 208 -11.37 0.12 6.08
C SER A 208 -12.46 1.07 5.59
N SER A 209 -13.41 0.59 4.78
CA SER A 209 -14.49 1.43 4.26
C SER A 209 -15.30 2.11 5.36
N LYS A 210 -15.48 1.46 6.52
CA LYS A 210 -16.16 2.04 7.68
C LYS A 210 -15.38 3.24 8.22
N GLU A 211 -14.08 3.08 8.39
CA GLU A 211 -13.20 4.12 8.93
C GLU A 211 -13.01 5.27 7.95
N PHE A 212 -12.81 4.97 6.66
CA PHE A 212 -12.77 5.99 5.61
C PHE A 212 -14.06 6.82 5.58
N ASN A 213 -15.24 6.17 5.64
CA ASN A 213 -16.51 6.90 5.65
C ASN A 213 -16.69 7.71 6.95
N ARG A 214 -16.19 7.23 8.10
CA ARG A 214 -16.22 7.98 9.36
C ARG A 214 -15.39 9.26 9.28
N LEU A 215 -14.21 9.19 8.68
CA LEU A 215 -13.27 10.32 8.58
C LEU A 215 -13.61 11.29 7.45
N TYR A 216 -14.00 10.76 6.29
CA TYR A 216 -14.02 11.49 5.02
C TYR A 216 -15.36 11.38 4.27
N GLY A 217 -16.35 10.65 4.79
CA GLY A 217 -17.61 10.40 4.09
C GLY A 217 -18.41 11.68 3.79
N GLU A 218 -18.44 12.62 4.73
CA GLU A 218 -19.11 13.92 4.52
C GLU A 218 -18.36 14.81 3.52
N ASP A 219 -17.02 14.80 3.57
CA ASP A 219 -16.20 15.51 2.59
C ASP A 219 -16.37 14.93 1.18
N MET A 220 -16.45 13.61 1.05
CA MET A 220 -16.68 12.92 -0.22
C MET A 220 -18.01 13.36 -0.87
N LYS A 221 -19.10 13.43 -0.10
CA LYS A 221 -20.39 13.94 -0.57
C LYS A 221 -20.29 15.40 -0.99
N ARG A 222 -19.66 16.24 -0.16
CA ARG A 222 -19.47 17.67 -0.46
C ARG A 222 -18.70 17.90 -1.75
N LEU A 223 -17.74 17.03 -2.07
CA LEU A 223 -16.92 17.10 -3.27
C LEU A 223 -17.58 16.44 -4.50
N GLY A 224 -18.77 15.84 -4.36
CA GLY A 224 -19.43 15.11 -5.44
C GLY A 224 -18.66 13.86 -5.87
N LEU A 225 -17.85 13.29 -4.97
CA LEU A 225 -17.07 12.06 -5.20
C LEU A 225 -17.86 10.81 -4.78
N LYS A 226 -19.04 11.00 -4.19
CA LYS A 226 -19.95 9.96 -3.75
C LYS A 226 -21.38 10.46 -3.92
N ASP A 227 -22.22 9.65 -4.56
CA ASP A 227 -23.65 9.91 -4.77
C ASP A 227 -24.45 9.85 -3.46
#